data_AF-A0AA86IEI6-F1
#
_entry.id   AF-A0AA86IEI6-F1
#
_cell.length_a   1.000
_cell.length_b   1.000
_cell.length_c   1.000
_cell.angle_alpha   90.00
_cell.angle_beta   90.00
_cell.angle_gamma   90.00
#
_symmetry.space_group_name_H-M   'P 1'
#
loop_
_entity.id
_entity.type
_entity.pdbx_description
1 polymer ?
#
loop_
_entity_poly.entity_id
_entity_poly.type
_entity_poly.pdbx_seq_one_letter_code
_entity_poly.pdbx_strand_id
1 'polypeptide(L)' 'MSELWKRYGKTACIIFYVFALAMQMTTTFLIWNGRSLFWIMIIIQFLITTVFIFIAYKVANRVLLK' A
#
# COMPACT_ATOMS: atom_id res chain seq x y z
N MET A 1 1.67 14.36 18.61
CA MET A 1 1.89 13.47 17.44
C MET A 1 1.36 12.06 17.66
N SER A 2 1.64 11.41 18.80
CA SER A 2 1.16 10.05 19.11
C SER A 2 -0.37 9.93 19.29
N GLU A 3 -1.06 10.95 19.81
CA GLU A 3 -2.53 10.93 19.98
C GLU A 3 -3.28 10.97 18.64
N LEU A 4 -2.84 11.80 17.69
CA LEU A 4 -3.40 11.83 16.34
C LEU A 4 -3.16 10.51 15.61
N TRP A 5 -1.99 9.89 15.78
CA TRP A 5 -1.70 8.56 15.24
C TRP A 5 -2.56 7.46 15.89
N LYS A 6 -2.80 7.52 17.21
CA LYS A 6 -3.74 6.61 17.88
C LYS A 6 -5.16 6.71 17.32
N ARG A 7 -5.61 7.93 17.00
CA ARG A 7 -6.99 8.17 16.54
C ARG A 7 -7.19 7.96 15.05
N TYR A 8 -6.19 8.31 14.22
CA TYR A 8 -6.31 8.35 12.76
C TYR A 8 -5.24 7.54 12.02
N GLY A 9 -4.24 6.96 12.70
CA GLY A 9 -3.12 6.27 12.04
C GLY A 9 -3.56 5.09 11.18
N LYS A 10 -4.58 4.34 11.61
CA LYS A 10 -5.18 3.27 10.79
C LYS A 10 -5.86 3.83 9.53
N THR A 11 -6.62 4.91 9.66
CA THR A 11 -7.31 5.58 8.55
C THR A 11 -6.32 6.16 7.55
N ALA A 12 -5.27 6.82 8.03
CA ALA A 12 -4.20 7.35 7.18
C ALA A 12 -3.49 6.24 6.39
N CYS A 13 -3.24 5.09 7.03
CA CYS A 13 -2.64 3.93 6.37
C CYS A 13 -3.56 3.34 5.29
N ILE A 14 -4.87 3.28 5.54
CA ILE A 14 -5.87 2.82 4.55
C ILE A 14 -5.95 3.79 3.36
N ILE A 15 -5.99 5.10 3.60
CA ILE A 15 -6.03 6.11 2.52
C ILE A 15 -4.76 6.00 1.65
N PHE A 16 -3.59 5.88 2.29
CA PHE A 16 -2.33 5.70 1.58
C PHE A 16 -2.30 4.39 0.79
N TYR A 17 -2.86 3.30 1.33
CA TYR A 17 -3.00 2.02 0.65
C TYR A 17 -3.83 2.12 -0.63
N VAL A 18 -5.01 2.76 -0.55
CA VAL A 18 -5.89 2.95 -1.70
C VAL A 18 -5.20 3.80 -2.78
N PHE A 19 -4.50 4.87 -2.38
CA PHE A 19 -3.76 5.72 -3.32
C PHE A 19 -2.59 4.96 -3.99
N ALA A 20 -1.82 4.20 -3.21
CA ALA A 20 -0.72 3.40 -3.73
C ALA A 20 -1.20 2.33 -4.73
N LEU A 21 -2.33 1.68 -4.44
CA LEU A 21 -2.95 0.73 -5.35
C LEU A 21 -3.41 1.39 -6.66
N ALA A 22 -4.03 2.57 -6.60
CA ALA A 22 -4.47 3.28 -7.80
C ALA A 22 -3.30 3.66 -8.72
N MET A 23 -2.21 4.16 -8.14
CA MET A 23 -0.98 4.47 -8.86
C MET A 23 -0.35 3.22 -9.48
N GLN A 24 -0.31 2.10 -8.75
CA GLN A 24 0.23 0.85 -9.26
C GLN A 24 -0.60 0.25 -10.39
N MET A 25 -1.93 0.26 -10.26
CA MET A 25 -2.82 -0.23 -11.32
C MET A 25 -2.61 0.58 -12.61
N THR A 26 -2.48 1.90 -12.49
CA THR A 26 -2.23 2.78 -13.64
C THR A 26 -0.87 2.50 -14.27
N THR A 27 0.18 2.36 -13.44
CA THR A 27 1.55 2.07 -13.91
C THR A 27 1.64 0.71 -14.59
N THR A 28 0.99 -0.30 -14.02
CA THR A 28 0.96 -1.65 -14.59
C THR A 28 0.15 -1.70 -15.87
N PHE A 29 -0.97 -0.98 -15.94
CA PHE A 29 -1.70 -0.79 -17.19
C PHE A 29 -0.81 -0.15 -18.26
N LEU A 30 -0.07 0.91 -17.95
CA LEU A 30 0.82 1.57 -18.92
C LEU A 30 1.97 0.68 -19.40
N ILE A 31 2.58 -0.12 -18.53
CA ILE A 31 3.77 -0.92 -18.87
C ILE A 31 3.40 -2.26 -19.54
N TRP A 32 2.31 -2.88 -19.10
CA TRP A 32 1.98 -4.27 -19.43
C TRP A 32 0.73 -4.42 -20.29
N ASN A 33 0.14 -3.32 -20.80
CA ASN A 33 -1.02 -3.40 -21.68
C ASN A 33 -0.71 -4.32 -22.89
N GLY A 34 -1.57 -5.31 -23.12
CA GLY A 34 -1.42 -6.26 -24.23
C GLY A 34 -0.38 -7.36 -24.03
N ARG A 35 0.27 -7.48 -22.86
CA ARG A 35 1.17 -8.60 -22.56
C ARG A 35 0.42 -9.73 -21.83
N SER A 36 0.75 -10.98 -22.17
CA SER A 36 0.16 -12.20 -21.58
C SER A 36 0.24 -12.24 -20.04
N LEU A 37 1.31 -11.68 -19.45
CA LEU A 37 1.54 -11.70 -18.00
C LEU A 37 0.88 -10.54 -17.22
N PHE A 38 0.06 -9.72 -17.88
CA PHE A 38 -0.56 -8.52 -17.29
C PHE A 38 -1.26 -8.80 -15.94
N TRP A 39 -2.14 -9.81 -15.92
CA TRP A 39 -2.91 -10.18 -14.72
C TRP A 39 -2.04 -10.74 -13.59
N ILE A 40 -0.99 -11.49 -13.93
CA ILE A 40 -0.05 -12.04 -12.95
C ILE A 40 0.75 -10.91 -12.28
N MET A 41 1.18 -9.92 -13.07
CA MET A 41 1.88 -8.74 -12.56
C MET A 41 1.01 -7.92 -11.60
N ILE A 42 -0.29 -7.76 -11.89
CA ILE A 42 -1.23 -7.09 -10.97
C ILE A 42 -1.30 -7.82 -9.63
N ILE A 43 -1.46 -9.15 -9.65
CA ILE A 43 -1.59 -9.95 -8.42
C ILE A 43 -0.31 -9.86 -7.58
N ILE A 44 0.86 -9.97 -8.21
CA ILE A 44 2.16 -9.86 -7.53
C ILE A 44 2.34 -8.47 -6.90
N GLN A 45 2.02 -7.41 -7.63
CA GLN A 45 2.11 -6.05 -7.08
C GLN A 45 1.14 -5.83 -5.93
N PHE A 46 -0.09 -6.32 -6.03
CA PHE A 46 -1.07 -6.22 -4.96
C PHE A 46 -0.56 -6.89 -3.66
N LEU A 47 0.03 -8.09 -3.78
CA LEU A 47 0.61 -8.81 -2.65
C LEU A 47 1.79 -8.03 -2.03
N ILE A 48 2.72 -7.55 -2.86
CA ILE A 48 3.88 -6.78 -2.39
C ILE A 48 3.43 -5.53 -1.63
N THR A 49 2.48 -4.77 -2.17
CA THR A 49 1.97 -3.53 -1.56
C THR A 49 1.25 -3.78 -0.25
N THR A 50 0.49 -4.87 -0.17
CA THR A 50 -0.16 -5.30 1.08
C THR A 50 0.87 -5.59 2.17
N VAL A 51 1.92 -6.35 1.84
CA VAL A 51 2.99 -6.68 2.78
C VAL A 51 3.75 -5.42 3.21
N PHE A 52 4.08 -4.54 2.26
CA PHE A 52 4.85 -3.33 2.54
C PHE A 52 4.09 -2.37 3.48
N ILE A 53 2.79 -2.19 3.26
CA ILE A 53 1.95 -1.31 4.08
C ILE A 53 1.69 -1.92 5.45
N PHE A 54 1.56 -3.25 5.55
CA PHE A 54 1.49 -3.93 6.84
C PHE A 54 2.76 -3.73 7.67
N ILE A 55 3.94 -3.87 7.05
CA ILE A 55 5.23 -3.61 7.70
C ILE A 55 5.33 -2.13 8.11
N ALA A 56 5.00 -1.20 7.21
CA ALA A 56 5.03 0.23 7.49
C ALA A 56 4.12 0.60 8.67
N TYR A 57 2.90 0.05 8.72
CA TYR A 57 1.97 0.24 9.84
C TYR A 57 2.56 -0.30 11.16
N LYS A 58 3.14 -1.50 11.14
CA LYS A 58 3.75 -2.13 12.32
C LYS A 58 4.96 -1.33 12.83
N VAL A 59 5.79 -0.84 11.93
CA VAL A 59 6.95 0.02 12.26
C VAL A 59 6.48 1.36 12.82
N ALA A 60 5.54 2.02 12.15
CA ALA A 60 5.00 3.29 12.61
C ALA A 60 4.34 3.17 13.99
N ASN A 61 3.58 2.10 14.26
CA ASN A 61 3.05 1.83 15.60
C ASN A 61 4.17 1.61 16.63
N ARG A 62 5.24 0.88 16.32
CA ARG A 62 6.36 0.69 17.25
C ARG A 62 7.12 1.97 17.56
N VAL A 63 7.21 2.90 16.60
CA VAL A 63 7.95 4.15 16.74
C VAL A 63 7.11 5.23 17.42
N LEU A 64 5.82 5.33 17.09
CA LEU A 64 4.93 6.40 17.56
C LEU A 64 4.18 6.08 18.86
N LEU A 65 4.12 4.79 19.27
CA LEU A 65 3.55 4.36 20.56
C LEU A 65 4.60 3.96 21.60
N LYS A 66 5.89 4.15 21.29
CA LYS A 66 6.98 4.08 22.26
C LYS A 66 7.07 5.38 23.04
#